data_AF-A0A9D4CZA9-F1
#
_entry.id   AF-A0A9D4CZA9-F1
#
_cell.length_a   1.000
_cell.length_b   1.000
_cell.length_c   1.000
_cell.angle_alpha   90.00
_cell.angle_beta   90.00
_cell.angle_gamma   90.00
#
_symmetry.space_group_name_H-M   'P 1'
#
loop_
_entity.id
_entity.type
_entity.pdbx_description
1 polymer ?
#
loop_
_entity_poly.entity_id
_entity_poly.type
_entity_poly.pdbx_seq_one_letter_code
_entity_poly.pdbx_strand_id
1 'polypeptide(L)'
;MNYEQELLNDIDPDFEVLAKCVDNHNPRLDYKLIRGYGGVCIFWRKSLNSSIKISSQGNDRTIIAEIATENKPICLINVYMPSTSKNSDEEYKEMLIELEECLEIYKDSHEVILCGGMNASMRRATGRDHLLHNFIKETNNDRKTVRS
;
A
#
# COMPACT_ATOMS: atom_id res chain seq x y z
N MET A 1 -2.65 -13.50 17.47
CA MET A 1 -3.63 -14.37 16.81
C MET A 1 -4.49 -13.46 15.95
N ASN A 2 -4.47 -13.64 14.63
CA ASN A 2 -4.92 -12.67 13.64
C ASN A 2 -6.39 -12.93 13.24
N TYR A 3 -7.28 -12.83 14.21
CA TYR A 3 -8.71 -13.14 14.05
C TYR A 3 -9.34 -12.43 12.83
N GLU A 4 -8.94 -11.19 12.57
CA GLU A 4 -9.41 -10.44 11.41
C GLU A 4 -8.91 -11.03 10.07
N GLN A 5 -7.69 -11.56 9.98
CA GLN A 5 -7.21 -12.18 8.75
C GLN A 5 -7.95 -13.48 8.44
N GLU A 6 -8.24 -14.30 9.46
CA GLU A 6 -9.04 -15.53 9.29
C GLU A 6 -10.44 -15.18 8.77
N LEU A 7 -11.09 -14.18 9.37
CA LEU A 7 -12.38 -13.68 8.88
C LEU A 7 -12.32 -13.19 7.42
N LEU A 8 -11.26 -12.46 7.05
CA LEU A 8 -11.10 -11.96 5.67
C LEU A 8 -10.93 -13.11 4.67
N ASN A 9 -10.24 -14.20 5.04
CA ASN A 9 -10.09 -15.39 4.20
C ASN A 9 -11.43 -16.11 3.97
N ASP A 10 -12.36 -16.00 4.92
CA ASP A 10 -13.65 -16.68 4.89
C ASP A 10 -14.80 -15.82 4.33
N ILE A 11 -14.54 -14.58 3.90
CA ILE A 11 -15.58 -13.67 3.37
C ILE A 11 -16.27 -14.26 2.14
N ASP A 12 -15.51 -14.79 1.18
CA ASP A 12 -16.03 -15.34 -0.07
C ASP A 12 -15.09 -16.41 -0.62
N PRO A 13 -15.58 -17.63 -0.93
CA PRO A 13 -14.75 -18.73 -1.41
C PRO A 13 -14.15 -18.50 -2.81
N ASP A 14 -14.64 -17.57 -3.61
CA ASP A 14 -14.09 -17.23 -4.95
C ASP A 14 -12.91 -16.25 -4.87
N PHE A 15 -12.58 -15.72 -3.68
CA PHE A 15 -11.51 -14.74 -3.51
C PHE A 15 -10.33 -15.33 -2.76
N GLU A 16 -9.13 -14.98 -3.22
CA GLU A 16 -7.93 -14.98 -2.38
C GLU A 16 -7.80 -13.61 -1.72
N VAL A 17 -7.15 -13.59 -0.56
CA VAL A 17 -6.83 -12.36 0.15
C VAL A 17 -5.38 -12.37 0.60
N LEU A 18 -4.75 -11.20 0.49
CA LEU A 18 -3.55 -10.88 1.25
C LEU A 18 -3.87 -9.70 2.15
N ALA A 19 -3.66 -9.88 3.45
CA ALA A 19 -3.85 -8.83 4.44
C ALA A 19 -2.59 -8.68 5.29
N LYS A 20 -2.14 -7.45 5.48
CA LYS A 20 -1.07 -7.08 6.42
C LYS A 20 -1.65 -6.17 7.50
N CYS A 21 -1.19 -6.34 8.73
CA CYS A 21 -1.65 -5.56 9.88
C CYS A 21 -0.43 -5.11 10.67
N VAL A 22 -0.47 -3.88 11.19
CA VAL A 22 0.67 -3.28 11.93
C VAL A 22 0.97 -4.05 13.22
N ASP A 23 -0.03 -4.73 13.78
CA ASP A 23 0.10 -5.51 15.02
C ASP A 23 0.66 -6.91 14.79
N ASN A 24 0.95 -7.31 13.55
CA ASN A 24 1.50 -8.64 13.24
C ASN A 24 2.82 -8.90 14.00
N HIS A 25 3.62 -7.86 14.20
CA HIS A 25 4.94 -7.95 14.82
C HIS A 25 4.94 -7.69 16.34
N ASN A 26 3.91 -7.01 16.87
CA ASN A 26 3.81 -6.72 18.30
C ASN A 26 2.33 -6.72 18.74
N PRO A 27 1.71 -7.91 18.87
CA PRO A 27 0.29 -8.00 19.20
C PRO A 27 0.06 -7.39 20.58
N ARG A 28 -0.55 -6.19 20.62
CA ARG A 28 -1.02 -5.62 21.88
C ARG A 28 -2.22 -6.43 22.35
N LEU A 29 -1.96 -7.40 23.22
CA LEU A 29 -2.94 -8.25 23.89
C LEU A 29 -3.78 -7.48 24.94
N ASP A 30 -4.08 -6.20 24.71
CA ASP A 30 -5.07 -5.51 25.53
C ASP A 30 -6.45 -5.82 24.94
N TYR A 31 -7.10 -6.82 25.54
CA TYR A 31 -8.45 -7.30 25.21
C TYR A 31 -9.52 -6.20 25.23
N LYS A 32 -9.21 -4.99 25.74
CA LYS A 32 -10.09 -3.81 25.69
C LYS A 32 -9.99 -3.02 24.37
N LEU A 33 -8.98 -3.30 23.54
CA LEU A 33 -8.79 -2.76 22.20
C LEU A 33 -8.89 -3.90 21.18
N ILE A 34 -10.09 -4.44 20.99
CA ILE A 34 -10.36 -5.53 20.02
C ILE A 34 -10.11 -5.08 18.57
N ARG A 35 -10.04 -3.77 18.31
CA ARG A 35 -9.72 -3.23 16.98
C ARG A 35 -8.21 -3.18 16.81
N GLY A 36 -7.67 -3.96 15.87
CA GLY A 36 -6.27 -3.86 15.47
C GLY A 36 -5.87 -2.43 15.05
N TYR A 37 -4.60 -2.11 15.14
CA TYR A 37 -4.00 -0.82 14.76
C TYR A 37 -3.83 -0.69 13.24
N GLY A 38 -4.92 -0.85 12.51
CA GLY A 38 -4.99 -0.64 11.07
C GLY A 38 -4.25 -1.70 10.24
N GLY A 39 -4.64 -1.81 8.99
CA GLY A 39 -4.11 -2.80 8.07
C GLY A 39 -4.43 -2.45 6.63
N VAL A 40 -3.77 -3.16 5.73
CA VAL A 40 -3.97 -3.06 4.29
C VAL A 40 -4.31 -4.45 3.77
N CYS A 41 -5.24 -4.54 2.84
CA CYS A 41 -5.60 -5.80 2.21
C CYS A 41 -5.83 -5.64 0.71
N ILE A 42 -5.59 -6.70 -0.04
CA ILE A 42 -6.01 -6.84 -1.43
C ILE A 42 -6.79 -8.15 -1.54
N PHE A 43 -7.96 -8.06 -2.16
CA PHE A 43 -8.76 -9.20 -2.57
C PHE A 43 -8.69 -9.34 -4.08
N TRP A 44 -8.61 -10.56 -4.56
CA TRP A 44 -8.72 -10.87 -5.99
C TRP A 44 -9.42 -12.20 -6.20
N ARG A 45 -10.04 -12.39 -7.36
CA ARG A 45 -10.69 -13.65 -7.69
C ARG A 45 -9.65 -14.74 -7.89
N LYS A 46 -9.90 -15.95 -7.38
CA LYS A 46 -9.04 -17.14 -7.51
C LYS A 46 -8.73 -17.48 -8.97
N SER A 47 -9.67 -17.18 -9.87
CA SER A 47 -9.47 -17.32 -11.32
C SER A 47 -8.31 -16.48 -11.87
N LEU A 48 -7.83 -15.49 -11.13
CA LEU A 48 -6.69 -14.63 -11.49
C LEU A 48 -5.37 -15.06 -10.84
N ASN A 49 -5.34 -16.13 -10.03
CA ASN A 49 -4.15 -16.54 -9.28
C ASN A 49 -2.91 -16.75 -10.16
N SER A 50 -3.08 -17.33 -11.36
CA SER A 50 -1.98 -17.54 -12.30
C SER A 50 -1.37 -16.24 -12.83
N SER A 51 -2.11 -15.13 -12.74
CA SER A 51 -1.70 -13.82 -13.24
C SER A 51 -1.24 -12.90 -12.12
N ILE A 52 -1.34 -13.29 -10.85
CA ILE A 52 -1.00 -12.44 -9.71
C ILE A 52 0.21 -13.01 -8.99
N LYS A 53 1.23 -12.17 -8.85
CA LYS A 53 2.41 -12.44 -8.03
C LYS A 53 2.50 -11.39 -6.94
N ILE A 54 2.48 -11.83 -5.69
CA ILE A 54 2.71 -10.96 -4.55
C ILE A 54 4.20 -10.71 -4.42
N SER A 55 4.59 -9.43 -4.32
CA SER A 55 5.96 -9.05 -4.06
C SER A 55 6.26 -9.11 -2.57
N SER A 56 7.47 -9.55 -2.22
CA SER A 56 7.99 -9.46 -0.85
C SER A 56 8.41 -8.04 -0.47
N GLN A 57 8.42 -7.12 -1.44
CA GLN A 57 8.67 -5.70 -1.22
C GLN A 57 7.48 -5.05 -0.49
N GLY A 58 7.77 -4.00 0.28
CA GLY A 58 6.78 -3.27 1.09
C GLY A 58 6.65 -3.76 2.52
N ASN A 59 6.23 -2.85 3.41
CA ASN A 59 6.13 -3.07 4.85
C ASN A 59 4.73 -3.54 5.28
N ASP A 60 4.41 -3.49 6.59
CA ASP A 60 3.10 -3.87 7.14
C ASP A 60 1.92 -3.01 6.67
N ARG A 61 2.20 -1.84 6.11
CA ARG A 61 1.23 -0.86 5.60
C ARG A 61 1.19 -0.82 4.07
N THR A 62 1.98 -1.64 3.39
CA THR A 62 2.08 -1.64 1.93
C THR A 62 2.00 -3.08 1.40
N ILE A 63 1.05 -3.34 0.51
CA ILE A 63 0.98 -4.57 -0.28
C ILE A 63 1.27 -4.23 -1.73
N ILE A 64 2.16 -5.01 -2.34
CA ILE A 64 2.53 -4.88 -3.75
C ILE A 64 2.15 -6.18 -4.47
N ALA A 65 1.32 -6.05 -5.51
CA ALA A 65 0.90 -7.15 -6.37
C ALA A 65 1.30 -6.85 -7.82
N GLU A 66 2.06 -7.74 -8.42
CA GLU A 66 2.39 -7.75 -9.84
C GLU A 66 1.31 -8.55 -10.58
N ILE A 67 0.61 -7.91 -11.52
CA ILE A 67 -0.48 -8.47 -12.30
C ILE A 67 0.01 -8.63 -13.74
N ALA A 68 0.13 -9.87 -14.20
CA ALA A 68 0.47 -10.19 -15.57
C ALA A 68 -0.63 -9.68 -16.52
N THR A 69 -0.21 -9.00 -17.58
CA THR A 69 -1.07 -8.56 -18.69
C THR A 69 -0.39 -8.91 -20.01
N GLU A 70 -1.10 -8.81 -21.13
CA GLU A 70 -0.55 -9.11 -22.45
C GLU A 70 0.57 -8.15 -22.89
N ASN A 71 0.52 -6.89 -22.43
CA ASN A 71 1.41 -5.83 -22.90
C ASN A 71 2.50 -5.51 -21.87
N LYS A 72 2.11 -4.82 -20.79
CA LYS A 72 3.01 -4.39 -19.72
C LYS A 72 2.40 -4.81 -18.39
N PRO A 73 3.07 -5.65 -17.58
CA PRO A 73 2.56 -6.05 -16.28
C PRO A 73 2.21 -4.83 -15.43
N ILE A 74 1.16 -4.94 -14.62
CA ILE A 74 0.74 -3.88 -13.71
C ILE A 74 1.36 -4.14 -12.35
N CYS A 75 2.01 -3.14 -11.75
CA CYS A 75 2.40 -3.17 -10.35
C CYS A 75 1.36 -2.37 -9.55
N LEU A 76 0.51 -3.07 -8.80
CA LEU A 76 -0.46 -2.48 -7.89
C LEU A 76 0.14 -2.35 -6.50
N ILE A 77 0.36 -1.11 -6.06
CA ILE A 77 0.84 -0.76 -4.72
C ILE A 77 -0.35 -0.23 -3.93
N ASN A 78 -0.88 -1.02 -3.01
CA ASN A 78 -1.91 -0.60 -2.07
C ASN A 78 -1.27 -0.20 -0.74
N VAL A 79 -1.52 1.02 -0.28
CA VAL A 79 -0.90 1.59 0.92
C VAL A 79 -1.93 2.09 1.95
N TYR A 80 -1.59 1.96 3.23
CA TYR A 80 -2.29 2.60 4.34
C TYR A 80 -1.36 3.54 5.11
N MET A 81 -1.30 4.80 4.67
CA MET A 81 -0.40 5.81 5.22
C MET A 81 -0.73 6.11 6.70
N PRO A 82 0.22 6.62 7.50
CA PRO A 82 -0.05 6.98 8.89
C PRO A 82 -1.16 8.03 8.98
N SER A 83 -2.07 7.97 9.95
CA SER A 83 -3.18 8.93 10.07
C SER A 83 -2.98 9.91 11.22
N THR A 84 -2.75 9.40 12.44
CA THR A 84 -2.61 10.20 13.66
C THR A 84 -1.79 9.42 14.69
N SER A 85 -0.62 9.93 15.02
CA SER A 85 0.30 9.42 16.06
C SER A 85 1.12 10.61 16.58
N LYS A 86 1.85 10.46 17.70
CA LYS A 86 2.71 11.55 18.21
C LYS A 86 3.81 11.96 17.21
N ASN A 87 4.19 11.06 16.30
CA ASN A 87 5.25 11.23 15.31
C ASN A 87 4.73 11.07 13.87
N SER A 88 3.44 11.37 13.63
CA SER A 88 2.79 10.96 12.38
C SER A 88 3.36 11.62 11.14
N ASP A 89 3.96 12.80 11.26
CA ASP A 89 4.54 13.50 10.11
C ASP A 89 5.88 12.90 9.69
N GLU A 90 6.72 12.50 10.64
CA GLU A 90 7.96 11.76 10.40
C GLU A 90 7.67 10.36 9.83
N GLU A 91 6.77 9.59 10.45
CA GLU A 91 6.33 8.29 9.94
C GLU A 91 5.76 8.42 8.52
N TYR A 92 5.07 9.53 8.23
CA TYR A 92 4.53 9.80 6.90
C TYR A 92 5.63 10.09 5.87
N LYS A 93 6.66 10.86 6.24
CA LYS A 93 7.82 11.12 5.37
C LYS A 93 8.58 9.83 5.06
N GLU A 94 8.86 9.02 6.08
CA GLU A 94 9.54 7.73 5.92
C GLU A 94 8.76 6.81 4.97
N MET A 95 7.44 6.72 5.13
CA MET A 95 6.60 5.96 4.20
C MET A 95 6.58 6.51 2.77
N LEU A 96 6.66 7.84 2.58
CA LEU A 96 6.79 8.40 1.22
C LEU A 96 8.12 8.01 0.56
N ILE A 97 9.22 7.99 1.31
CA ILE A 97 10.53 7.56 0.83
C ILE A 97 10.48 6.07 0.41
N GLU A 98 9.93 5.20 1.26
CA GLU A 98 9.76 3.78 0.90
C GLU A 98 8.87 3.58 -0.34
N LEU A 99 7.82 4.40 -0.50
CA LEU A 99 6.99 4.38 -1.70
C LEU A 99 7.79 4.82 -2.92
N GLU A 100 8.61 5.86 -2.82
CA GLU A 100 9.49 6.31 -3.91
C GLU A 100 10.45 5.22 -4.35
N GLU A 101 11.09 4.51 -3.40
CA GLU A 101 11.94 3.35 -3.69
C GLU A 101 11.17 2.25 -4.44
N CYS A 102 9.94 1.94 -4.02
CA CYS A 102 9.09 0.98 -4.72
C CYS A 102 8.75 1.47 -6.14
N LEU A 103 8.40 2.74 -6.31
CA LEU A 103 8.11 3.30 -7.62
C LEU A 103 9.33 3.21 -8.56
N GLU A 104 10.53 3.46 -8.04
CA GLU A 104 11.79 3.39 -8.79
C GLU A 104 12.10 1.96 -9.25
N ILE A 105 11.89 0.95 -8.40
CA ILE A 105 12.09 -0.47 -8.74
C ILE A 105 11.21 -0.89 -9.93
N TYR A 106 9.96 -0.39 -9.99
CA TYR A 106 8.94 -0.87 -10.91
C TYR A 106 8.70 0.03 -12.13
N LYS A 107 9.23 1.26 -12.18
CA LYS A 107 8.88 2.27 -13.21
C LYS A 107 9.10 1.80 -14.66
N ASP A 108 10.20 1.09 -14.91
CA ASP A 108 10.60 0.70 -16.26
C ASP A 108 9.91 -0.59 -16.69
N SER A 109 9.77 -1.53 -15.75
CA SER A 109 9.24 -2.88 -16.01
C SER A 109 7.72 -2.97 -15.96
N HIS A 110 7.03 -2.10 -15.20
CA HIS A 110 5.59 -2.21 -14.96
C HIS A 110 4.84 -0.91 -15.28
N GLU A 111 3.53 -1.03 -15.50
CA GLU A 111 2.60 0.08 -15.30
C GLU A 111 2.26 0.15 -13.81
N VAL A 112 2.66 1.23 -13.14
CA VAL A 112 2.55 1.32 -11.68
C VAL A 112 1.29 2.08 -11.27
N ILE A 113 0.42 1.41 -10.51
CA ILE A 113 -0.79 1.96 -9.89
C ILE A 113 -0.54 2.05 -8.38
N LEU A 114 -0.50 3.28 -7.86
CA LEU A 114 -0.46 3.55 -6.41
C LEU A 114 -1.86 3.90 -5.91
N CYS A 115 -2.37 3.17 -4.94
CA CYS A 115 -3.71 3.34 -4.39
C CYS A 115 -3.75 3.15 -2.87
N GLY A 116 -4.90 3.44 -2.26
CA GLY A 116 -5.13 3.22 -0.83
C GLY A 116 -5.34 4.50 -0.02
N GLY A 117 -5.24 4.36 1.31
CA GLY A 117 -5.53 5.42 2.26
C GLY A 117 -4.35 6.37 2.45
N MET A 118 -4.32 7.47 1.68
CA MET A 118 -3.23 8.45 1.76
C MET A 118 -3.25 9.31 3.03
N ASN A 119 -4.36 9.40 3.76
CA ASN A 119 -4.51 10.21 4.98
C ASN A 119 -4.08 11.69 4.87
N ALA A 120 -3.88 12.19 3.66
CA ALA A 120 -3.63 13.58 3.29
C ALA A 120 -4.68 14.06 2.28
N SER A 121 -4.70 15.35 1.99
CA SER A 121 -5.70 15.99 1.16
C SER A 121 -5.08 16.96 0.18
N MET A 122 -5.50 16.87 -1.09
CA MET A 122 -5.09 17.81 -2.15
C MET A 122 -5.76 19.20 -2.03
N ARG A 123 -6.66 19.39 -1.07
CA ARG A 123 -7.44 20.61 -0.86
C ARG A 123 -7.07 21.38 0.40
N ARG A 124 -6.23 20.78 1.25
CA ARG A 124 -5.77 21.38 2.52
C ARG A 124 -4.28 21.66 2.40
N ALA A 125 -3.76 22.46 3.34
CA ALA A 125 -2.36 22.89 3.34
C ALA A 125 -1.70 22.58 4.70
N THR A 126 -1.94 21.40 5.27
CA THR A 126 -1.19 20.93 6.45
C THR A 126 0.21 20.45 6.04
N GLY A 127 1.09 20.20 7.00
CA GLY A 127 2.44 19.68 6.74
C GLY A 127 2.44 18.44 5.85
N ARG A 128 1.60 17.45 6.18
CA ARG A 128 1.47 16.22 5.38
C ARG A 128 0.90 16.42 3.99
N ASP A 129 -0.01 17.39 3.84
CA ASP A 129 -0.65 17.64 2.55
C ASP A 129 0.41 18.16 1.57
N HIS A 130 1.28 19.07 2.02
CA HIS A 130 2.42 19.54 1.23
C HIS A 130 3.39 18.42 0.85
N LEU A 131 3.68 17.49 1.78
CA LEU A 131 4.53 16.33 1.47
C LEU A 131 3.93 15.48 0.35
N LEU A 132 2.63 15.18 0.42
CA LEU A 132 1.94 14.44 -0.64
C LEU A 132 1.95 15.22 -1.98
N HIS A 133 1.70 16.53 -1.93
CA HIS A 133 1.73 17.38 -3.13
C HIS A 133 3.10 17.34 -3.82
N ASN A 134 4.18 17.44 -3.05
CA ASN A 134 5.55 17.39 -3.58
C ASN A 134 5.86 16.01 -4.17
N PHE A 135 5.58 14.94 -3.43
CA PHE A 135 5.75 13.56 -3.89
C PHE A 135 5.05 13.30 -5.24
N ILE A 136 3.79 13.72 -5.39
CA ILE A 136 3.04 13.57 -6.63
C ILE A 136 3.66 14.38 -7.76
N LYS A 137 4.14 15.60 -7.48
CA LYS A 137 4.75 16.47 -8.48
C LYS A 137 6.07 15.90 -9.00
N GLU A 138 6.93 15.44 -8.09
CA GLU A 138 8.23 14.84 -8.41
C GLU A 138 8.03 13.54 -9.21
N THR A 139 7.22 12.62 -8.69
CA THR A 139 6.91 11.35 -9.35
C THR A 139 6.37 11.52 -10.77
N ASN A 140 5.52 12.53 -11.01
CA ASN A 140 4.95 12.77 -12.33
C ASN A 140 5.89 13.52 -13.28
N ASN A 141 6.79 14.36 -12.76
CA ASN A 141 7.77 15.05 -13.58
C ASN A 141 8.82 14.06 -14.11
N ASP A 142 9.32 13.16 -13.27
CA ASP A 142 10.31 12.16 -13.67
C ASP A 142 9.75 11.20 -14.75
N ARG A 143 8.46 10.87 -14.67
CA ARG A 143 7.78 10.05 -15.69
C ARG A 143 7.55 10.75 -17.02
N LYS A 144 7.54 12.08 -17.06
CA LYS A 144 7.40 12.84 -18.32
C LYS A 144 8.74 12.96 -19.07
N THR A 145 9.86 13.03 -18.35
CA THR A 145 11.18 13.22 -18.95
C THR A 145 11.68 11.99 -19.73
N VAL A 146 11.16 10.79 -19.45
CA VAL A 146 11.54 9.53 -20.12
C VAL A 146 10.79 9.31 -21.46
N ARG A 147 9.80 10.15 -21.79
CA ARG A 147 8.97 10.01 -23.01
C ARG A 147 9.38 10.94 -24.17
N SER A 148 10.55 11.57 -24.14
CA SER A 148 11.08 12.44 -25.22
C SER A 148 12.09 11.74 -26.09
#